data_AF-A0A939FFB3-F1
#
_entry.id   AF-A0A939FFB3-F1
#
_cell.length_a   1.000
_cell.length_b   1.000
_cell.length_c   1.000
_cell.angle_alpha   90.00
_cell.angle_beta   90.00
_cell.angle_gamma   90.00
#
_symmetry.space_group_name_H-M   'P 1'
#
loop_
_entity.id
_entity.type
_entity.pdbx_description
1 polymer ?
#
loop_
_entity_poly.entity_id
_entity_poly.type
_entity_poly.pdbx_seq_one_letter_code
_entity_poly.pdbx_strand_id
1 'polypeptide(L)'
;LWRLPVPEAPVPRVIGVDDFALRRRRRYATIITDAVTGRRIEVLPGRDADPLEAWLREHPGIEVVCRDGSATYAEAIRRALPDAVQVSDRWHLWRNLCDKVQLEVRAHAGCWAAVLNPPLPGGVREQTTRERWNKVHTLLGQGVGLLDCSRRLGLALNTVKRYARMPEPTGLRIAPAYRPTLVDPYREHLHRRRTEEPGVPALHLFHEIK
;
A
#
# COMPACT_ATOMS: atom_id res chain seq x y z
N LEU A 1 35.75 -4.48 -21.05
CA LEU A 1 34.43 -3.86 -20.84
C LEU A 1 34.63 -2.36 -20.66
N TRP A 2 34.48 -1.59 -21.73
CA TRP A 2 34.57 -0.13 -21.67
C TRP A 2 33.31 0.40 -21.00
N ARG A 3 33.42 0.87 -19.75
CA ARG A 3 32.36 1.64 -19.11
C ARG A 3 32.50 3.07 -19.61
N LEU A 4 31.56 3.52 -20.43
CA LEU A 4 31.44 4.94 -20.73
C LEU A 4 31.17 5.68 -19.42
N PRO A 5 31.88 6.77 -19.13
CA PRO A 5 31.57 7.60 -17.97
C PRO A 5 30.13 8.10 -18.09
N VAL A 6 29.38 8.01 -16.99
CA VAL A 6 28.03 8.59 -16.95
C VAL A 6 28.21 10.11 -17.02
N PRO A 7 27.59 10.80 -17.99
CA PRO A 7 27.71 12.26 -18.07
C PRO A 7 27.16 12.88 -16.79
N GLU A 8 27.97 13.75 -16.17
CA GLU A 8 27.55 14.54 -15.02
C GLU A 8 26.43 15.49 -15.45
N ALA A 9 25.22 15.22 -14.97
CA ALA A 9 24.10 16.14 -15.11
C ALA A 9 24.04 17.01 -13.85
N PRO A 10 23.84 18.33 -13.98
CA PRO A 10 23.65 19.18 -12.81
C PRO A 10 22.43 18.72 -12.02
N VAL A 11 22.55 18.64 -10.70
CA VAL A 11 21.43 18.28 -9.85
C VAL A 11 20.38 19.39 -9.91
N PRO A 12 19.11 19.07 -10.21
CA PRO A 12 18.06 20.07 -10.39
C PRO A 12 17.67 20.70 -9.06
N ARG A 13 17.15 21.93 -9.14
CA ARG A 13 16.62 22.68 -7.98
C ARG A 13 15.41 22.01 -7.33
N VAL A 14 14.69 21.16 -8.08
CA VAL A 14 13.47 20.47 -7.63
C VAL A 14 13.66 18.96 -7.81
N ILE A 15 13.63 18.21 -6.72
CA ILE A 15 13.77 16.75 -6.74
C ILE A 15 12.53 16.04 -6.20
N GLY A 16 12.32 14.80 -6.66
CA GLY A 16 11.39 13.84 -6.09
C GLY A 16 12.14 12.79 -5.27
N VAL A 17 11.62 12.45 -4.09
CA VAL A 17 12.18 11.41 -3.21
C VAL A 17 11.07 10.42 -2.85
N ASP A 18 11.30 9.14 -3.14
CA ASP A 18 10.35 8.06 -2.85
C ASP A 18 11.08 6.75 -2.53
N ASP A 19 10.37 5.75 -1.97
CA ASP A 19 10.89 4.42 -1.72
C ASP A 19 10.21 3.35 -2.59
N PHE A 20 10.99 2.39 -3.07
CA PHE A 20 10.45 1.24 -3.79
C PHE A 20 11.02 -0.07 -3.25
N ALA A 21 10.18 -1.10 -3.28
CA ALA A 21 10.57 -2.42 -2.78
C ALA A 21 11.31 -3.22 -3.85
N LEU A 22 12.61 -3.46 -3.65
CA LEU A 22 13.39 -4.43 -4.42
C LEU A 22 12.93 -5.87 -4.12
N ARG A 23 12.60 -6.14 -2.86
CA ARG A 23 11.94 -7.38 -2.42
C ARG A 23 10.85 -7.00 -1.44
N ARG A 24 9.60 -7.20 -1.85
CA ARG A 24 8.41 -6.79 -1.09
C ARG A 24 8.52 -7.18 0.38
N ARG A 25 8.35 -6.19 1.29
CA ARG A 25 8.46 -6.31 2.76
C ARG A 25 9.83 -6.72 3.31
N ARG A 26 10.89 -6.75 2.51
CA ARG A 26 12.24 -7.15 2.97
C ARG A 26 13.32 -6.15 2.63
N ARG A 27 13.35 -5.71 1.37
CA ARG A 27 14.42 -4.85 0.87
C ARG A 27 13.82 -3.70 0.09
N TYR A 28 14.25 -2.50 0.47
CA TYR A 28 13.83 -1.23 -0.11
C TYR A 28 15.04 -0.47 -0.63
N ALA A 29 14.77 0.47 -1.53
CA ALA A 29 15.71 1.46 -1.99
C ALA A 29 14.99 2.81 -2.11
N THR A 30 15.73 3.89 -1.93
CA THR A 30 15.24 5.26 -2.09
C THR A 30 15.60 5.70 -3.50
N ILE A 31 14.64 6.22 -4.26
CA ILE A 31 14.88 6.80 -5.57
C ILE A 31 14.82 8.32 -5.47
N ILE A 32 15.78 8.98 -6.11
CA ILE A 32 15.81 10.42 -6.29
C ILE A 32 15.62 10.70 -7.77
N THR A 33 14.65 11.57 -8.08
CA THR A 33 14.33 11.97 -9.45
C THR A 33 14.37 13.49 -9.59
N ASP A 34 14.61 13.95 -10.80
CA ASP A 34 14.25 15.30 -11.20
C ASP A 34 12.72 15.39 -11.20
N ALA A 35 12.16 16.24 -10.34
CA ALA A 35 10.70 16.36 -10.20
C ALA A 35 10.04 17.03 -11.41
N VAL A 36 10.80 17.75 -12.25
CA VAL A 36 10.30 18.41 -13.46
C VAL A 36 10.34 17.47 -14.65
N THR A 37 11.46 16.77 -14.86
CA THR A 37 11.65 15.91 -16.03
C THR A 37 11.27 14.45 -15.80
N GLY A 38 11.12 14.03 -14.54
CA GLY A 38 10.90 12.64 -14.16
C GLY A 38 12.11 11.73 -14.34
N ARG A 39 13.29 12.30 -14.66
CA ARG A 39 14.51 11.52 -14.85
C ARG A 39 15.07 11.07 -13.51
N ARG A 40 15.53 9.82 -13.45
CA ARG A 40 16.25 9.29 -12.29
C ARG A 40 17.60 9.99 -12.14
N ILE A 41 17.86 10.52 -10.97
CA ILE A 41 19.15 11.08 -10.55
C ILE A 41 19.96 9.98 -9.86
N GLU A 42 19.43 9.40 -8.79
CA GLU A 42 20.16 8.43 -7.96
C GLU A 42 19.22 7.38 -7.34
N VAL A 43 19.79 6.23 -6.95
CA VAL A 43 19.13 5.19 -6.15
C VAL A 43 20.00 4.85 -4.94
N LEU A 44 19.52 5.23 -3.77
CA LEU A 44 20.20 5.01 -2.50
C LEU A 44 19.75 3.69 -1.84
N PRO A 45 20.63 3.01 -1.10
CA PRO A 45 20.28 1.79 -0.39
C PRO A 45 19.32 2.09 0.77
N GLY A 46 18.31 1.24 0.94
CA GLY A 46 17.39 1.31 2.08
C GLY A 46 16.34 2.43 1.95
N ARG A 47 15.70 2.71 3.08
CA ARG A 47 14.64 3.73 3.24
C ARG A 47 14.81 4.53 4.54
N ASP A 48 16.03 4.51 5.05
CA ASP A 48 16.42 5.15 6.30
C ASP A 48 16.87 6.59 6.02
N ALA A 49 16.97 7.41 7.08
CA ALA A 49 17.31 8.83 6.93
C ALA A 49 18.75 9.02 6.45
N ASP A 50 19.70 8.26 6.99
CA ASP A 50 21.13 8.54 6.86
C ASP A 50 21.64 8.55 5.40
N PRO A 51 21.28 7.57 4.54
CA PRO A 51 21.74 7.59 3.14
C PRO A 51 21.23 8.82 2.38
N LEU A 52 19.98 9.20 2.60
CA LEU A 52 19.38 10.38 1.97
C LEU A 52 20.02 11.66 2.51
N GLU A 53 20.20 11.76 3.82
CA GLU A 53 20.79 12.94 4.47
C GLU A 53 22.23 13.19 3.98
N ALA A 54 23.03 12.13 3.88
CA ALA A 54 24.40 12.23 3.34
C ALA A 54 24.40 12.74 1.90
N TRP A 55 23.56 12.15 1.04
CA TRP A 55 23.47 12.57 -0.36
C TRP A 55 23.00 14.03 -0.48
N LEU A 56 22.01 14.46 0.30
CA LEU A 56 21.50 15.84 0.24
C LEU A 56 22.55 16.89 0.66
N ARG A 57 23.45 16.56 1.60
CA ARG A 57 24.53 17.48 2.01
C ARG A 57 25.54 17.77 0.90
N GLU A 58 25.73 16.83 -0.01
CA GLU A 58 26.60 17.00 -1.18
C GLU A 58 25.93 17.85 -2.27
N HIS A 59 24.63 18.15 -2.13
CA HIS A 59 23.82 18.84 -3.13
C HIS A 59 23.05 20.04 -2.55
N PRO A 60 23.74 21.07 -2.02
CA PRO A 60 23.11 22.22 -1.37
C PRO A 60 22.28 23.12 -2.30
N GLY A 61 22.39 22.96 -3.63
CA GLY A 61 21.63 23.73 -4.63
C GLY A 61 20.17 23.28 -4.81
N ILE A 62 19.73 22.26 -4.07
CA ILE A 62 18.33 21.80 -4.07
C ILE A 62 17.49 22.76 -3.23
N GLU A 63 16.41 23.28 -3.83
CA GLU A 63 15.51 24.24 -3.17
C GLU A 63 14.16 23.62 -2.81
N VAL A 64 13.73 22.59 -3.53
CA VAL A 64 12.42 21.96 -3.34
C VAL A 64 12.55 20.44 -3.36
N VAL A 65 11.99 19.79 -2.34
CA VAL A 65 11.92 18.34 -2.26
C VAL A 65 10.47 17.88 -2.22
N CYS A 66 10.02 17.31 -3.33
CA CYS A 66 8.76 16.58 -3.42
C CYS A 66 8.96 15.19 -2.83
N ARG A 67 8.21 14.83 -1.79
CA ARG A 67 8.35 13.51 -1.14
C ARG A 67 7.01 12.89 -0.78
N ASP A 68 7.05 11.59 -0.52
CA ASP A 68 5.95 10.88 0.10
C ASP A 68 5.66 11.37 1.54
N GLY A 69 4.69 10.75 2.20
CA GLY A 69 4.32 11.06 3.58
C GLY A 69 5.33 10.63 4.65
N SER A 70 6.56 10.21 4.29
CA SER A 70 7.56 9.67 5.22
C SER A 70 8.08 10.74 6.19
N ALA A 71 7.87 10.51 7.49
CA ALA A 71 8.47 11.33 8.54
C ALA A 71 10.01 11.22 8.55
N THR A 72 10.54 10.04 8.23
CA THR A 72 11.97 9.77 8.14
C THR A 72 12.65 10.64 7.09
N TYR A 73 12.07 10.71 5.88
CA TYR A 73 12.60 11.59 4.83
C TYR A 73 12.40 13.06 5.17
N ALA A 74 11.26 13.41 5.76
CA ALA A 74 11.02 14.78 6.20
C ALA A 74 12.12 15.29 7.14
N GLU A 75 12.57 14.44 8.05
CA GLU A 75 13.61 14.76 9.01
C GLU A 75 15.01 14.80 8.38
N ALA A 76 15.34 13.83 7.53
CA ALA A 76 16.60 13.84 6.76
C ALA A 76 16.74 15.14 5.94
N ILE A 77 15.67 15.55 5.25
CA ILE A 77 15.67 16.79 4.45
C ILE A 77 15.84 18.01 5.37
N ARG A 78 15.11 18.11 6.49
CA ARG A 78 15.26 19.24 7.43
C ARG A 78 16.69 19.39 7.96
N ARG A 79 17.39 18.28 8.18
CA ARG A 79 18.76 18.27 8.72
C ARG A 79 19.81 18.60 7.65
N ALA A 80 19.63 18.11 6.42
CA ALA A 80 20.59 18.31 5.34
C ALA A 80 20.39 19.64 4.61
N LEU A 81 19.13 20.05 4.39
CA LEU A 81 18.73 21.23 3.62
C LEU A 81 17.63 21.99 4.37
N PRO A 82 17.97 22.75 5.43
CA PRO A 82 16.99 23.42 6.28
C PRO A 82 16.14 24.46 5.53
N ASP A 83 16.69 25.07 4.49
CA ASP A 83 16.02 26.09 3.68
C ASP A 83 15.20 25.49 2.52
N ALA A 84 15.31 24.18 2.27
CA ALA A 84 14.57 23.53 1.19
C ALA A 84 13.08 23.38 1.54
N VAL A 85 12.22 23.76 0.60
CA VAL A 85 10.77 23.63 0.73
C VAL A 85 10.37 22.17 0.52
N GLN A 86 9.72 21.58 1.52
CA GLN A 86 9.17 20.23 1.39
C GLN A 86 7.74 20.26 0.86
N VAL A 87 7.50 19.56 -0.25
CA VAL A 87 6.20 19.46 -0.91
C VAL A 87 5.71 18.01 -0.85
N SER A 88 4.41 17.84 -0.62
CA SER A 88 3.80 16.50 -0.66
C SER A 88 3.65 16.02 -2.09
N ASP A 89 4.05 14.78 -2.36
CA ASP A 89 3.90 14.18 -3.67
C ASP A 89 2.43 14.07 -4.09
N ARG A 90 2.16 14.48 -5.33
CA ARG A 90 0.82 14.56 -5.90
C ARG A 90 0.16 13.19 -5.99
N TRP A 91 0.92 12.16 -6.38
CA TRP A 91 0.36 10.81 -6.50
C TRP A 91 -0.07 10.29 -5.13
N HIS A 92 0.78 10.43 -4.11
CA HIS A 92 0.47 10.03 -2.74
C HIS A 92 -0.73 10.78 -2.17
N LEU A 93 -0.83 12.09 -2.40
CA LEU A 93 -1.98 12.89 -1.98
C LEU A 93 -3.29 12.37 -2.60
N TRP A 94 -3.31 12.22 -3.93
CA TRP A 94 -4.49 11.75 -4.64
C TRP A 94 -4.86 10.32 -4.23
N ARG A 95 -3.86 9.44 -4.15
CA ARG A 95 -4.05 8.05 -3.76
C ARG A 95 -4.65 7.93 -2.36
N ASN A 96 -4.10 8.68 -1.41
CA ASN A 96 -4.59 8.69 -0.04
C ASN A 96 -6.04 9.19 0.03
N LEU A 97 -6.37 10.28 -0.67
CA LEU A 97 -7.74 10.78 -0.73
C LEU A 97 -8.70 9.72 -1.28
N CYS A 98 -8.39 9.16 -2.46
CA CYS A 98 -9.23 8.13 -3.08
C CYS A 98 -9.40 6.90 -2.16
N ASP A 99 -8.33 6.41 -1.55
CA ASP A 99 -8.39 5.24 -0.66
C ASP A 99 -9.26 5.52 0.58
N LYS A 100 -9.25 6.76 1.12
CA LYS A 100 -10.10 7.15 2.25
C LYS A 100 -11.56 7.35 1.85
N VAL A 101 -11.83 8.00 0.73
CA VAL A 101 -13.20 8.15 0.19
C VAL A 101 -13.80 6.77 -0.09
N GLN A 102 -13.04 5.86 -0.69
CA GLN A 102 -13.50 4.48 -0.90
C GLN A 102 -13.80 3.75 0.40
N LEU A 103 -12.99 3.96 1.45
CA LEU A 103 -13.24 3.37 2.75
C LEU A 103 -14.55 3.89 3.36
N GLU A 104 -14.79 5.20 3.25
CA GLU A 104 -16.00 5.86 3.75
C GLU A 104 -17.25 5.36 3.03
N VAL A 105 -17.23 5.37 1.70
CA VAL A 105 -18.34 4.84 0.88
C VAL A 105 -18.62 3.38 1.22
N ARG A 106 -17.59 2.57 1.46
CA ARG A 106 -17.76 1.16 1.87
C ARG A 106 -18.32 1.02 3.29
N ALA A 107 -17.92 1.87 4.22
CA ALA A 107 -18.46 1.86 5.58
C ALA A 107 -19.98 2.17 5.58
N HIS A 108 -20.41 3.06 4.68
CA HIS A 108 -21.81 3.43 4.49
C HIS A 108 -22.55 2.61 3.41
N ALA A 109 -21.96 1.52 2.91
CA ALA A 109 -22.58 0.70 1.88
C ALA A 109 -23.94 0.15 2.35
N GLY A 110 -24.11 -0.15 3.64
CA GLY A 110 -25.38 -0.59 4.22
C GLY A 110 -26.53 0.39 4.04
N CYS A 111 -26.26 1.70 3.99
CA CYS A 111 -27.28 2.74 3.82
C CYS A 111 -27.96 2.67 2.44
N TRP A 112 -27.26 2.18 1.42
CA TRP A 112 -27.75 2.14 0.03
C TRP A 112 -27.91 0.71 -0.49
N ALA A 113 -27.29 -0.28 0.15
CA ALA A 113 -27.38 -1.69 -0.23
C ALA A 113 -28.82 -2.21 -0.15
N ALA A 114 -29.57 -1.80 0.87
CA ALA A 114 -31.00 -2.14 0.99
C ALA A 114 -31.86 -1.58 -0.15
N VAL A 115 -31.39 -0.52 -0.83
CA VAL A 115 -32.08 0.15 -1.93
C VAL A 115 -31.67 -0.43 -3.30
N LEU A 116 -30.44 -0.95 -3.44
CA LEU A 116 -29.85 -1.26 -4.75
C LEU A 116 -29.62 -2.75 -5.05
N ASN A 117 -29.53 -3.65 -4.05
CA ASN A 117 -29.27 -5.08 -4.29
C ASN A 117 -29.90 -6.00 -3.25
N PRO A 118 -30.38 -7.20 -3.63
CA PRO A 118 -30.75 -8.22 -2.65
C PRO A 118 -29.52 -8.64 -1.81
N PRO A 119 -29.74 -9.12 -0.57
CA PRO A 119 -28.65 -9.53 0.31
C PRO A 119 -27.91 -10.76 -0.27
N LEU A 120 -26.77 -10.52 -0.91
CA LEU A 120 -25.83 -11.59 -1.26
C LEU A 120 -25.30 -12.24 0.03
N PRO A 121 -25.08 -13.58 0.08
CA PRO A 121 -24.45 -14.24 1.22
C PRO A 121 -23.08 -13.61 1.55
N GLY A 122 -22.82 -13.33 2.83
CA GLY A 122 -21.59 -12.68 3.28
C GLY A 122 -20.34 -13.52 2.98
N GLY A 123 -19.32 -12.90 2.39
CA GLY A 123 -18.07 -13.59 2.06
C GLY A 123 -17.27 -14.04 3.29
N VAL A 124 -16.34 -14.99 3.13
CA VAL A 124 -15.53 -15.59 4.22
C VAL A 124 -14.87 -14.53 5.14
N ARG A 125 -14.41 -13.41 4.57
CA ARG A 125 -13.80 -12.30 5.32
C ARG A 125 -14.79 -11.57 6.22
N GLU A 126 -16.03 -11.42 5.78
CA GLU A 126 -17.11 -10.80 6.56
C GLU A 126 -17.43 -11.67 7.77
N GLN A 127 -17.58 -12.98 7.55
CA GLN A 127 -17.80 -13.96 8.62
C GLN A 127 -16.66 -13.96 9.65
N THR A 128 -15.41 -14.05 9.17
CA THR A 128 -14.23 -14.02 10.03
C THR A 128 -14.13 -12.72 10.84
N THR A 129 -14.49 -11.58 10.23
CA THR A 129 -14.49 -10.28 10.91
C THR A 129 -15.56 -10.23 12.00
N ARG A 130 -16.77 -10.71 11.70
CA ARG A 130 -17.88 -10.79 12.64
C ARG A 130 -17.58 -11.71 13.81
N GLU A 131 -17.03 -12.90 13.55
CA GLU A 131 -16.61 -13.83 14.60
C GLU A 131 -15.54 -13.25 15.53
N ARG A 132 -14.51 -12.61 14.96
CA ARG A 132 -13.44 -11.98 15.75
C ARG A 132 -13.95 -10.79 16.56
N TRP A 133 -14.83 -9.98 15.98
CA TRP A 133 -15.48 -8.88 16.66
C TRP A 133 -16.32 -9.39 17.84
N ASN A 134 -17.17 -10.41 17.62
CA ASN A 134 -17.96 -11.05 18.67
C ASN A 134 -17.08 -11.57 19.80
N LYS A 135 -16.01 -12.32 19.49
CA LYS A 135 -15.08 -12.86 20.50
C LYS A 135 -14.41 -11.75 21.32
N VAL A 136 -14.03 -10.63 20.70
CA VAL A 136 -13.47 -9.48 21.42
C VAL A 136 -14.50 -8.85 22.34
N HIS A 137 -15.72 -8.57 21.85
CA HIS A 137 -16.77 -7.94 22.65
C HIS A 137 -17.30 -8.83 23.78
N THR A 138 -17.35 -10.15 23.58
CA THR A 138 -17.67 -11.10 24.66
C THR A 138 -16.67 -11.00 25.81
N LEU A 139 -15.36 -10.98 25.51
CA LEU A 139 -14.34 -10.87 26.56
C LEU A 139 -14.36 -9.50 27.24
N LEU A 140 -14.59 -8.42 26.48
CA LEU A 140 -14.74 -7.08 27.04
C LEU A 140 -15.96 -6.97 27.96
N GLY A 141 -17.09 -7.58 27.59
CA GLY A 141 -18.28 -7.66 28.43
C GLY A 141 -18.07 -8.44 29.73
N GLN A 142 -17.09 -9.34 29.77
CA GLN A 142 -16.63 -10.05 30.96
C GLN A 142 -15.61 -9.25 31.79
N GLY A 143 -15.29 -8.01 31.41
CA GLY A 143 -14.31 -7.16 32.11
C GLY A 143 -12.85 -7.50 31.79
N VAL A 144 -12.58 -8.33 30.77
CA VAL A 144 -11.21 -8.70 30.40
C VAL A 144 -10.52 -7.53 29.70
N GLY A 145 -9.33 -7.16 30.16
CA GLY A 145 -8.54 -6.07 29.57
C GLY A 145 -8.04 -6.38 28.15
N LEU A 146 -7.83 -5.33 27.34
CA LEU A 146 -7.44 -5.45 25.91
C LEU A 146 -6.19 -6.31 25.65
N LEU A 147 -5.19 -6.21 26.54
CA LEU A 147 -3.96 -7.01 26.47
C LEU A 147 -4.23 -8.49 26.67
N ASP A 148 -5.15 -8.83 27.57
CA ASP A 148 -5.49 -10.22 27.86
C ASP A 148 -6.39 -10.80 26.76
N CYS A 149 -7.30 -10.00 26.18
CA CYS A 149 -8.02 -10.35 24.96
C CYS A 149 -7.07 -10.69 23.80
N SER A 150 -5.99 -9.92 23.62
CA SER A 150 -4.96 -10.17 22.60
C SER A 150 -4.30 -11.54 22.78
N ARG A 151 -3.91 -11.88 24.02
CA ARG A 151 -3.29 -13.16 24.35
C ARG A 151 -4.25 -14.34 24.17
N ARG A 152 -5.47 -14.25 24.72
CA ARG A 152 -6.48 -15.32 24.65
C ARG A 152 -6.95 -15.63 23.23
N LEU A 153 -7.07 -14.60 22.39
CA LEU A 153 -7.56 -14.75 21.02
C LEU A 153 -6.45 -14.94 19.99
N GLY A 154 -5.17 -14.85 20.38
CA GLY A 154 -4.05 -14.88 19.43
C GLY A 154 -4.09 -13.73 18.40
N LEU A 155 -4.72 -12.61 18.75
CA LEU A 155 -4.86 -11.45 17.87
C LEU A 155 -3.85 -10.37 18.25
N ALA A 156 -3.21 -9.73 17.27
CA ALA A 156 -2.36 -8.57 17.53
C ALA A 156 -3.12 -7.46 18.28
N LEU A 157 -2.45 -6.79 19.23
CA LEU A 157 -3.09 -5.78 20.08
C LEU A 157 -3.79 -4.67 19.28
N ASN A 158 -3.21 -4.23 18.16
CA ASN A 158 -3.83 -3.23 17.29
C ASN A 158 -5.13 -3.71 16.65
N THR A 159 -5.24 -5.02 16.36
CA THR A 159 -6.49 -5.63 15.86
C THR A 159 -7.55 -5.65 16.96
N VAL A 160 -7.20 -6.00 18.19
CA VAL A 160 -8.12 -5.95 19.34
C VAL A 160 -8.58 -4.53 19.60
N LYS A 161 -7.66 -3.56 19.64
CA LYS A 161 -7.97 -2.12 19.78
C LYS A 161 -8.88 -1.60 18.68
N ARG A 162 -8.75 -2.13 17.45
CA ARG A 162 -9.63 -1.79 16.33
C ARG A 162 -11.03 -2.32 16.58
N TYR A 163 -11.18 -3.61 16.88
CA TYR A 163 -12.51 -4.22 17.12
C TYR A 163 -13.20 -3.67 18.37
N ALA A 164 -12.47 -3.37 19.44
CA ALA A 164 -13.01 -2.77 20.65
C ALA A 164 -13.61 -1.37 20.40
N ARG A 165 -13.06 -0.60 19.46
CA ARG A 165 -13.56 0.72 19.07
C ARG A 165 -14.70 0.66 18.05
N MET A 166 -14.93 -0.49 17.44
CA MET A 166 -15.95 -0.66 16.42
C MET A 166 -17.30 -0.97 17.11
N PRO A 167 -18.32 -0.10 16.97
CA PRO A 167 -19.64 -0.33 17.57
C PRO A 167 -20.38 -1.50 16.94
N GLU A 168 -20.12 -1.80 15.66
CA GLU A 168 -20.63 -2.99 14.98
C GLU A 168 -19.56 -3.61 14.06
N PRO A 169 -19.67 -4.91 13.73
CA PRO A 169 -18.79 -5.55 12.76
C PRO A 169 -19.14 -5.08 11.35
N THR A 170 -18.33 -4.17 10.80
CA THR A 170 -18.55 -3.63 9.46
C THR A 170 -18.55 -4.73 8.40
N GLY A 171 -19.58 -4.78 7.57
CA GLY A 171 -19.68 -5.65 6.39
C GLY A 171 -18.80 -5.18 5.23
N LEU A 172 -17.51 -4.87 5.50
CA LEU A 172 -16.58 -4.36 4.49
C LEU A 172 -16.39 -5.40 3.38
N ARG A 173 -17.22 -5.30 2.35
CA ARG A 173 -17.09 -6.03 1.09
C ARG A 173 -16.01 -5.35 0.27
N ILE A 174 -14.77 -5.75 0.51
CA ILE A 174 -13.67 -5.38 -0.37
C ILE A 174 -13.79 -6.27 -1.61
N ALA A 175 -14.43 -5.75 -2.66
CA ALA A 175 -14.28 -6.33 -3.99
C ALA A 175 -12.78 -6.41 -4.29
N PRO A 176 -12.24 -7.57 -4.69
CA PRO A 176 -10.84 -7.68 -5.05
C PRO A 176 -10.57 -6.75 -6.23
N ALA A 177 -9.87 -5.65 -5.97
CA ALA A 177 -9.31 -4.82 -7.03
C ALA A 177 -8.13 -5.57 -7.63
N TYR A 178 -8.38 -6.37 -8.66
CA TYR A 178 -7.30 -6.92 -9.48
C TYR A 178 -6.88 -5.85 -10.50
N ARG A 179 -5.57 -5.69 -10.70
CA ARG A 179 -5.08 -4.92 -11.86
C ARG A 179 -5.34 -5.78 -13.10
N PRO A 180 -5.69 -5.16 -14.25
CA PRO A 180 -5.71 -5.87 -15.51
C PRO A 180 -4.39 -6.62 -15.70
N THR A 181 -4.47 -7.94 -15.84
CA THR A 181 -3.35 -8.83 -16.11
C THR A 181 -3.38 -9.25 -17.57
N LEU A 182 -2.26 -9.75 -18.07
CA LEU A 182 -2.18 -10.34 -19.42
C LEU A 182 -3.18 -11.49 -19.63
N VAL A 183 -3.69 -12.07 -18.55
CA VAL A 183 -4.62 -13.20 -18.54
C VAL A 183 -6.09 -12.75 -18.65
N ASP A 184 -6.42 -11.51 -18.30
CA ASP A 184 -7.81 -11.06 -18.23
C ASP A 184 -8.59 -11.16 -19.56
N PRO A 185 -8.00 -10.89 -20.74
CA PRO A 185 -8.68 -11.12 -22.01
C PRO A 185 -9.10 -12.58 -22.25
N TYR A 186 -8.44 -13.54 -21.60
CA TYR A 186 -8.65 -14.98 -21.77
C TYR A 186 -9.42 -15.63 -20.63
N ARG A 187 -9.95 -14.83 -19.68
CA ARG A 187 -10.55 -15.34 -18.44
C ARG A 187 -11.66 -16.37 -18.68
N GLU A 188 -12.60 -16.08 -19.59
CA GLU A 188 -13.69 -16.99 -19.93
C GLU A 188 -13.19 -18.30 -20.56
N HIS A 189 -12.20 -18.20 -21.46
CA HIS A 189 -11.58 -19.37 -22.08
C HIS A 189 -10.93 -20.29 -21.03
N LEU A 190 -10.16 -19.71 -20.10
CA LEU A 190 -9.48 -20.45 -19.05
C LEU A 190 -10.43 -21.06 -18.02
N HIS A 191 -11.54 -20.38 -17.71
CA HIS A 191 -12.60 -20.94 -16.87
C HIS A 191 -13.26 -22.15 -17.52
N ARG A 192 -13.56 -22.04 -18.82
CA ARG A 192 -14.10 -23.17 -19.59
C ARG A 192 -13.13 -24.36 -19.62
N ARG A 193 -11.84 -24.13 -19.94
CA ARG A 193 -10.82 -25.20 -19.97
C ARG A 193 -10.67 -25.91 -18.63
N ARG A 194 -10.69 -25.17 -17.51
CA ARG A 194 -10.66 -25.78 -16.17
C ARG A 194 -11.92 -26.54 -15.80
N THR A 195 -13.05 -26.20 -16.40
CA THR A 195 -14.33 -26.90 -16.17
C THR A 195 -14.36 -28.20 -16.97
N GLU A 196 -13.88 -28.16 -18.21
CA GLU A 196 -13.76 -29.32 -19.09
C GLU A 196 -12.68 -30.30 -18.62
N GLU A 197 -11.54 -29.78 -18.14
CA GLU A 197 -10.40 -30.59 -17.72
C GLU A 197 -9.83 -30.06 -16.38
N PRO A 198 -10.38 -30.50 -15.23
CA PRO A 198 -9.98 -29.99 -13.92
C PRO A 198 -8.50 -30.20 -13.57
N GLY A 199 -7.85 -31.18 -14.19
CA GLY A 199 -6.44 -31.52 -14.01
C GLY A 199 -5.47 -30.82 -14.94
N VAL A 200 -5.94 -29.93 -15.84
CA VAL A 200 -5.08 -29.29 -16.84
C VAL A 200 -3.93 -28.51 -16.18
N PRO A 201 -2.66 -28.78 -16.55
CA PRO A 201 -1.53 -28.06 -15.98
C PRO A 201 -1.56 -26.56 -16.30
N ALA A 202 -1.21 -25.71 -15.34
CA ALA A 202 -1.18 -24.27 -15.53
C ALA A 202 -0.21 -23.82 -16.67
N LEU A 203 0.87 -24.57 -16.89
CA LEU A 203 1.79 -24.35 -18.01
C LEU A 203 1.12 -24.56 -19.36
N HIS A 204 0.24 -25.57 -19.47
CA HIS A 204 -0.50 -25.84 -20.69
C HIS A 204 -1.46 -24.69 -20.99
N LEU A 205 -2.26 -24.29 -20.00
CA LEU A 205 -3.14 -23.12 -20.09
C LEU A 205 -2.38 -21.82 -20.43
N PHE A 206 -1.15 -21.66 -19.92
CA PHE A 206 -0.32 -20.51 -20.25
C PHE A 206 0.12 -20.51 -21.72
N HIS A 207 0.44 -21.66 -22.30
CA HIS A 207 0.78 -21.78 -23.71
C HIS A 207 -0.43 -21.55 -24.64
N GLU A 208 -1.65 -21.84 -24.18
CA GLU A 208 -2.89 -21.58 -24.94
C GLU A 208 -3.18 -20.08 -25.11
N ILE A 209 -2.67 -19.22 -24.21
CA ILE A 209 -2.99 -17.78 -24.16
C ILE A 209 -1.78 -16.88 -24.47
N LYS A 210 -0.66 -17.47 -24.89
CA LYS A 210 0.60 -16.77 -25.17
C LYS A 210 0.71 -16.34 -26.63
#